data_AF-A0A925UYW9-F1
#
_entry.id   AF-A0A925UYW9-F1
#
_cell.length_a   1.000
_cell.length_b   1.000
_cell.length_c   1.000
_cell.angle_alpha   90.00
_cell.angle_beta   90.00
_cell.angle_gamma   90.00
#
_symmetry.space_group_name_H-M   'P 1'
#
loop_
_entity.id
_entity.type
_entity.pdbx_description
1 polymer ?
#
loop_
_entity_poly.entity_id
_entity_poly.type
_entity_poly.pdbx_seq_one_letter_code
_entity_poly.pdbx_strand_id
1 'polypeptide(L)'
;MNEHSHYNDQDAEEILRIASRDTATGGMSRDKLVETAAELGITPEAVAKAEEQLVMKREADRGHLEDQELRKQFEGERRGSFMTDLWSYLGTNAGLVGIWYMTGANYFWPGWVLFGWGIAVVTDGLQTFFNKDETKFQRWKRRRHRKAMGSEQMGDQSVPVLDEITAAGEVSKIEAIKELRERLSLDLRDAKDMADKYEQKNPGVFT
;
A
#
# COMPACT_ATOMS: atom_id res chain seq x y z
N MET A 1 -54.00 -11.41 21.74
CA MET A 1 -53.42 -12.33 20.74
C MET A 1 -51.98 -11.90 20.56
N ASN A 2 -51.05 -12.61 21.21
CA ASN A 2 -49.62 -12.30 21.16
C ASN A 2 -49.01 -13.14 20.03
N GLU A 3 -48.60 -12.48 18.95
CA GLU A 3 -47.84 -13.11 17.88
C GLU A 3 -46.43 -13.36 18.41
N HIS A 4 -46.13 -14.62 18.77
CA HIS A 4 -44.76 -15.08 18.91
C HIS A 4 -44.15 -15.12 17.51
N SER A 5 -43.65 -13.98 17.04
CA SER A 5 -42.85 -13.94 15.81
C SER A 5 -41.60 -14.78 16.01
N HIS A 6 -41.61 -15.99 15.46
CA HIS A 6 -40.41 -16.82 15.33
C HIS A 6 -39.48 -16.11 14.35
N TYR A 7 -38.48 -15.42 14.88
CA TYR A 7 -37.37 -14.93 14.08
C TYR A 7 -36.51 -16.12 13.65
N ASN A 8 -36.12 -16.17 12.38
CA ASN A 8 -35.12 -17.11 11.90
C ASN A 8 -33.83 -16.92 12.71
N ASP A 9 -33.08 -17.99 12.93
CA ASP A 9 -31.83 -17.96 13.70
C ASP A 9 -30.88 -16.86 13.18
N GLN A 10 -30.85 -16.63 11.86
CA GLN A 10 -30.07 -15.57 11.22
C GLN A 10 -30.56 -14.16 11.55
N ASP A 11 -31.88 -13.95 11.58
CA ASP A 11 -32.49 -12.63 11.87
C ASP A 11 -32.35 -12.30 13.36
N ALA A 12 -32.50 -13.32 14.22
CA ALA A 12 -32.27 -13.18 15.65
C ALA A 12 -30.81 -12.82 15.96
N GLU A 13 -29.85 -13.48 15.30
CA GLU A 13 -28.42 -13.14 15.41
C GLU A 13 -28.12 -11.72 14.94
N GLU A 14 -28.73 -11.28 13.83
CA GLU A 14 -28.51 -9.95 13.28
C GLU A 14 -29.09 -8.85 14.19
N ILE A 15 -30.28 -9.06 14.75
CA ILE A 15 -30.91 -8.14 15.71
C ILE A 15 -30.06 -8.02 16.98
N LEU A 16 -29.60 -9.15 17.54
CA LEU A 16 -28.74 -9.16 18.73
C LEU A 16 -27.41 -8.45 18.47
N ARG A 17 -26.82 -8.67 17.28
CA ARG A 17 -25.57 -8.00 16.85
C ARG A 17 -25.75 -6.49 16.71
N ILE A 18 -26.87 -6.01 16.18
CA ILE A 18 -27.18 -4.57 16.08
C ILE A 18 -27.38 -3.98 17.49
N ALA A 19 -28.19 -4.62 18.33
CA ALA A 19 -28.45 -4.17 19.70
C ALA A 19 -27.16 -4.11 20.55
N SER A 20 -26.25 -5.08 20.39
CA SER A 20 -24.95 -5.08 21.08
C SER A 20 -24.03 -3.93 20.67
N ARG A 21 -24.12 -3.45 19.42
CA ARG A 21 -23.29 -2.34 18.92
C ARG A 21 -23.66 -1.02 19.59
N ASP A 22 -24.93 -0.82 19.87
CA ASP A 22 -25.43 0.39 20.56
C ASP A 22 -25.09 0.39 22.06
N THR A 23 -25.09 -0.79 22.71
CA THR A 23 -24.71 -0.93 24.13
C THR A 23 -23.19 -0.95 24.35
N ALA A 24 -22.38 -1.31 23.34
CA ALA A 24 -20.93 -1.40 23.43
C ALA A 24 -20.16 -0.09 23.19
N THR A 25 -20.84 1.07 23.22
CA THR A 25 -20.18 2.39 23.06
C THR A 25 -19.18 2.72 24.18
N GLY A 26 -19.09 1.90 25.23
CA GLY A 26 -17.91 1.81 26.10
C GLY A 26 -17.39 0.39 26.12
N GLY A 27 -16.14 0.17 25.69
CA GLY A 27 -15.49 -1.13 25.80
C GLY A 27 -15.54 -1.64 27.25
N MET A 28 -16.02 -2.87 27.45
CA MET A 28 -16.13 -3.48 28.77
C MET A 28 -14.72 -3.80 29.31
N SER A 29 -14.42 -3.42 30.55
CA SER A 29 -13.14 -3.79 31.17
C SER A 29 -13.04 -5.30 31.32
N ARG A 30 -11.83 -5.86 31.19
CA ARG A 30 -11.58 -7.30 31.29
C ARG A 30 -12.20 -7.92 32.54
N ASP A 31 -12.10 -7.24 33.68
CA ASP A 31 -12.63 -7.72 34.95
C ASP A 31 -14.16 -7.85 34.93
N LYS A 32 -14.87 -6.88 34.33
CA LYS A 32 -16.33 -6.91 34.15
C LYS A 32 -16.75 -8.00 33.16
N LEU A 33 -15.90 -8.28 32.17
CA LEU A 33 -16.10 -9.31 31.15
C LEU A 33 -16.01 -10.71 31.75
N VAL A 34 -15.03 -10.95 32.63
CA VAL A 34 -14.88 -12.21 33.39
C VAL A 34 -16.01 -12.38 34.41
N GLU A 35 -16.43 -11.31 35.09
CA GLU A 35 -17.57 -11.31 36.02
C GLU A 35 -18.87 -11.72 35.31
N THR A 36 -19.18 -11.08 34.18
CA THR A 36 -20.39 -11.38 33.38
C THR A 36 -20.33 -12.78 32.78
N ALA A 37 -19.15 -13.23 32.32
CA ALA A 37 -18.96 -14.58 31.81
C ALA A 37 -19.19 -15.63 32.91
N ALA A 38 -18.74 -15.37 34.15
CA ALA A 38 -18.95 -16.25 35.28
C ALA A 38 -20.44 -16.34 35.66
N GLU A 39 -21.21 -15.25 35.58
CA GLU A 39 -22.67 -15.26 35.77
C GLU A 39 -23.39 -16.15 34.74
N LEU A 40 -22.85 -16.25 33.52
CA LEU A 40 -23.36 -17.10 32.45
C LEU A 40 -22.82 -18.55 32.50
N GLY A 41 -22.05 -18.90 33.53
CA GLY A 41 -21.44 -20.23 33.69
C GLY A 41 -20.23 -20.49 32.79
N ILE A 42 -19.68 -19.45 32.16
CA ILE A 42 -18.47 -19.52 31.34
C ILE A 42 -17.26 -19.35 32.25
N THR A 43 -16.37 -20.34 32.24
CA THR A 43 -15.15 -20.32 33.08
C THR A 43 -14.19 -19.20 32.65
N PRO A 44 -13.49 -18.54 33.59
CA PRO A 44 -12.48 -17.53 33.27
C PRO A 44 -11.38 -18.02 32.30
N GLU A 45 -11.04 -19.31 32.35
CA GLU A 45 -10.07 -19.93 31.43
C GLU A 45 -10.58 -19.97 29.98
N ALA A 46 -11.88 -20.19 29.77
CA ALA A 46 -12.50 -20.15 28.46
C ALA A 46 -12.49 -18.72 27.88
N VAL A 47 -12.65 -17.69 28.73
CA VAL A 47 -12.53 -16.28 28.33
C VAL A 47 -11.10 -15.96 27.91
N ALA A 48 -10.09 -16.39 28.68
CA ALA A 48 -8.68 -16.18 28.35
C ALA A 48 -8.29 -16.82 27.00
N LYS A 49 -8.78 -18.04 26.72
CA LYS A 49 -8.55 -18.71 25.43
C LYS A 49 -9.25 -17.99 24.27
N ALA A 50 -10.44 -17.43 24.50
CA ALA A 50 -11.17 -16.65 23.49
C ALA A 50 -10.49 -15.30 23.21
N GLU A 51 -9.92 -14.64 24.21
CA GLU A 51 -9.09 -13.43 24.05
C GLU A 51 -7.88 -13.71 23.16
N GLU A 52 -7.17 -14.81 23.39
CA GLU A 52 -6.03 -15.23 22.57
C GLU A 52 -6.43 -15.48 21.11
N GLN A 53 -7.54 -16.19 20.88
CA GLN A 53 -8.09 -16.41 19.54
C GLN A 53 -8.52 -15.11 18.85
N LEU A 54 -9.05 -14.15 19.61
CA LEU A 54 -9.43 -12.83 19.09
C LEU A 54 -8.19 -12.03 18.67
N VAL A 55 -7.10 -12.10 19.44
CA VAL A 55 -5.82 -11.47 19.07
C VAL A 55 -5.29 -12.09 17.78
N MET A 56 -5.22 -13.43 17.70
CA MET A 56 -4.78 -14.13 16.48
C MET A 56 -5.65 -13.77 15.26
N LYS A 57 -6.97 -13.71 15.43
CA LYS A 57 -7.90 -13.34 14.36
C LYS A 57 -7.73 -11.88 13.94
N ARG A 58 -7.56 -10.96 14.90
CA ARG A 58 -7.29 -9.52 14.62
C ARG A 58 -5.98 -9.33 13.88
N GLU A 59 -4.95 -10.09 14.21
CA GLU A 59 -3.67 -10.06 13.51
C GLU A 59 -3.80 -10.57 12.08
N ALA A 60 -4.52 -11.68 11.87
CA ALA A 60 -4.82 -12.20 10.55
C ALA A 60 -5.65 -11.20 9.72
N ASP A 61 -6.71 -10.65 10.31
CA ASP A 61 -7.57 -9.65 9.67
C ASP A 61 -6.79 -8.37 9.32
N ARG A 62 -5.90 -7.90 10.22
CA ARG A 62 -5.01 -6.76 9.95
C ARG A 62 -4.08 -7.05 8.76
N GLY A 63 -3.47 -8.23 8.71
CA GLY A 63 -2.64 -8.64 7.58
C GLY A 63 -3.39 -8.67 6.25
N HIS A 64 -4.65 -9.13 6.26
CA HIS A 64 -5.51 -9.12 5.07
C HIS A 64 -5.87 -7.70 4.61
N LEU A 65 -6.12 -6.78 5.54
CA LEU A 65 -6.42 -5.38 5.21
C LEU A 65 -5.20 -4.69 4.58
N GLU A 66 -4.02 -4.85 5.17
CA GLU A 66 -2.76 -4.31 4.63
C GLU A 66 -2.47 -4.85 3.22
N ASP A 67 -2.68 -6.15 2.99
CA ASP A 67 -2.52 -6.77 1.67
C ASP A 67 -3.53 -6.24 0.64
N GLN A 68 -4.78 -5.96 1.05
CA GLN A 68 -5.76 -5.34 0.16
C GLN A 68 -5.38 -3.90 -0.22
N GLU A 69 -4.87 -3.11 0.71
CA GLU A 69 -4.42 -1.75 0.43
C GLU A 69 -3.24 -1.73 -0.53
N LEU A 70 -2.26 -2.62 -0.34
CA LEU A 70 -1.13 -2.79 -1.25
C LEU A 70 -1.59 -3.16 -2.67
N ARG A 71 -2.61 -4.03 -2.79
CA ARG A 71 -3.20 -4.39 -4.09
C ARG A 71 -3.86 -3.19 -4.76
N LYS A 72 -4.63 -2.39 -4.03
CA LYS A 72 -5.26 -1.17 -4.57
C LYS A 72 -4.23 -0.17 -5.08
N GLN A 73 -3.13 0.02 -4.35
CA GLN A 73 -2.04 0.90 -4.80
C GLN A 73 -1.39 0.38 -6.09
N PHE A 74 -1.08 -0.92 -6.15
CA PHE A 74 -0.50 -1.55 -7.34
C PHE A 74 -1.42 -1.46 -8.56
N GLU A 75 -2.72 -1.66 -8.39
CA GLU A 75 -3.70 -1.49 -9.48
C GLU A 75 -3.81 -0.03 -9.94
N GLY A 76 -3.76 0.93 -9.01
CA GLY A 76 -3.80 2.36 -9.32
C GLY A 76 -2.60 2.82 -10.16
N GLU A 77 -1.38 2.45 -9.75
CA GLU A 77 -0.15 2.76 -10.49
C GLU A 77 -0.17 2.20 -11.91
N ARG A 78 -0.65 0.96 -12.09
CA ARG A 78 -0.75 0.33 -13.42
C ARG A 78 -1.79 1.01 -14.32
N ARG A 79 -2.94 1.40 -13.77
CA ARG A 79 -3.98 2.10 -14.54
C ARG A 79 -3.50 3.47 -15.03
N GLY A 80 -2.72 4.18 -14.21
CA GLY A 80 -2.13 5.47 -14.60
C GLY A 80 -1.19 5.35 -15.80
N SER A 81 -0.23 4.41 -15.74
CA SER A 81 0.71 4.18 -16.84
C SER A 81 0.00 3.78 -18.13
N PHE A 82 -0.98 2.86 -18.05
CA PHE A 82 -1.74 2.43 -19.21
C PHE A 82 -2.52 3.59 -19.86
N MET A 83 -3.07 4.51 -19.05
CA MET A 83 -3.78 5.66 -19.61
C MET A 83 -2.84 6.62 -20.35
N THR A 84 -1.61 6.81 -19.87
CA THR A 84 -0.60 7.58 -20.58
C THR A 84 -0.26 6.96 -21.94
N ASP A 85 -0.06 5.64 -21.97
CA ASP A 85 0.24 4.91 -23.21
C ASP A 85 -0.95 4.96 -24.19
N LEU A 86 -2.18 4.85 -23.68
CA LEU A 86 -3.40 4.96 -24.46
C LEU A 86 -3.60 6.36 -25.04
N TRP A 87 -3.35 7.43 -24.27
CA TRP A 87 -3.41 8.80 -24.76
C TRP A 87 -2.33 9.10 -25.80
N SER A 88 -1.12 8.56 -25.61
CA SER A 88 -0.06 8.65 -26.60
C SER A 88 -0.46 7.96 -27.90
N TYR A 89 -0.98 6.73 -27.82
CA TYR A 89 -1.52 6.02 -28.98
C TYR A 89 -2.63 6.81 -29.67
N LEU A 90 -3.60 7.34 -28.93
CA LEU A 90 -4.72 8.09 -29.50
C LEU A 90 -4.25 9.39 -30.17
N GLY A 91 -3.32 10.12 -29.54
CA GLY A 91 -2.75 11.35 -30.09
C GLY A 91 -1.96 11.10 -31.39
N THR A 92 -1.11 10.08 -31.41
CA THR A 92 -0.37 9.69 -32.61
C THR A 92 -1.31 9.28 -33.74
N ASN A 93 -2.28 8.41 -33.48
CA ASN A 93 -3.22 7.96 -34.51
C ASN A 93 -4.13 9.08 -35.02
N ALA A 94 -4.58 9.98 -34.14
CA ALA A 94 -5.32 11.18 -34.54
C ALA A 94 -4.48 12.07 -35.49
N GLY A 95 -3.18 12.22 -35.21
CA GLY A 95 -2.25 12.92 -36.09
C GLY A 95 -2.11 12.25 -37.47
N LEU A 96 -1.93 10.92 -37.51
CA LEU A 96 -1.84 10.18 -38.78
C LEU A 96 -3.12 10.30 -39.61
N VAL A 97 -4.29 10.17 -38.98
CA VAL A 97 -5.59 10.31 -39.64
C VAL A 97 -5.79 11.74 -40.13
N GLY A 98 -5.37 12.74 -39.35
CA GLY A 98 -5.40 14.15 -39.75
C GLY A 98 -4.53 14.43 -40.99
N ILE A 99 -3.30 13.89 -41.04
CA ILE A 99 -2.42 14.01 -42.20
C ILE A 99 -3.04 13.34 -43.43
N TRP A 100 -3.59 12.14 -43.28
CA TRP A 100 -4.29 11.44 -44.36
C TRP A 100 -5.49 12.23 -44.91
N TYR A 101 -6.29 12.82 -44.03
CA TYR A 101 -7.43 13.65 -44.41
C TYR A 101 -6.98 14.88 -45.22
N MET A 102 -5.90 15.55 -44.79
CA MET A 102 -5.35 16.72 -45.50
C MET A 102 -4.66 16.39 -46.82
N THR A 103 -4.13 15.16 -46.99
CA THR A 103 -3.40 14.74 -48.20
C THR A 103 -4.30 14.20 -49.32
N GLY A 104 -5.62 14.32 -49.18
CA GLY A 104 -6.59 14.01 -50.23
C GLY A 104 -7.40 12.74 -49.99
N ALA A 105 -7.27 12.10 -48.83
CA ALA A 105 -8.15 11.04 -48.35
C ALA A 105 -8.37 9.84 -49.31
N ASN A 106 -7.36 9.51 -50.11
CA ASN A 106 -7.50 8.51 -51.17
C ASN A 106 -7.38 7.07 -50.61
N TYR A 107 -6.16 6.53 -50.48
CA TYR A 107 -5.92 5.22 -49.85
C TYR A 107 -5.64 5.37 -48.34
N PHE A 108 -6.38 4.64 -47.50
CA PHE A 108 -6.28 4.71 -46.03
C PHE A 108 -5.05 3.94 -45.49
N TRP A 109 -3.86 4.45 -45.81
CA TRP A 109 -2.60 3.92 -45.30
C TRP A 109 -2.45 3.94 -43.76
N PRO A 110 -3.08 4.88 -42.98
CA PRO A 110 -3.03 4.81 -41.52
C PRO A 110 -3.64 3.54 -40.95
N GLY A 111 -4.52 2.85 -41.70
CA GLY A 111 -5.12 1.59 -41.30
C GLY A 111 -4.09 0.50 -40.97
N TRP A 112 -2.98 0.45 -41.71
CA TRP A 112 -1.91 -0.53 -41.44
C TRP A 112 -1.13 -0.22 -40.16
N VAL A 113 -0.92 1.07 -39.88
CA VAL A 113 -0.26 1.52 -38.63
C VAL A 113 -1.16 1.27 -37.43
N LEU A 114 -2.44 1.62 -37.55
CA LEU A 114 -3.49 1.33 -36.58
C LEU A 114 -3.58 -0.17 -36.28
N PHE A 115 -3.54 -1.01 -37.32
CA PHE A 115 -3.64 -2.45 -37.15
C PHE A 115 -2.37 -3.05 -36.53
N GLY A 116 -1.19 -2.66 -37.01
CA GLY A 116 0.09 -3.15 -36.50
C GLY A 116 0.32 -2.79 -35.02
N TRP A 117 0.06 -1.54 -34.65
CA TRP A 117 0.23 -1.08 -33.26
C TRP A 117 -0.99 -1.32 -32.38
N GLY A 118 -2.20 -1.33 -32.96
CA GLY A 118 -3.44 -1.56 -32.22
C GLY A 118 -3.50 -2.95 -31.58
N ILE A 119 -2.94 -3.97 -32.25
CA ILE A 119 -2.84 -5.31 -31.66
C ILE A 119 -1.92 -5.31 -30.42
N ALA A 120 -0.80 -4.58 -30.46
CA ALA A 120 0.10 -4.48 -29.32
C ALA A 120 -0.59 -3.81 -28.11
N VAL A 121 -1.29 -2.69 -28.34
CA VAL A 121 -2.03 -1.97 -27.28
C VAL A 121 -3.18 -2.81 -26.72
N VAL A 122 -3.95 -3.51 -27.58
CA VAL A 122 -5.04 -4.38 -27.13
C VAL A 122 -4.50 -5.53 -26.28
N THR A 123 -3.37 -6.13 -26.67
CA THR A 123 -2.74 -7.23 -25.91
C THR A 123 -2.27 -6.74 -24.53
N ASP A 124 -1.64 -5.57 -24.47
CA ASP A 124 -1.14 -5.00 -23.22
C ASP A 124 -2.29 -4.54 -22.29
N GLY A 125 -3.38 -4.02 -22.89
CA GLY A 125 -4.62 -3.71 -22.21
C GLY A 125 -5.31 -4.96 -21.64
N LEU A 126 -5.43 -6.03 -22.43
CA LEU A 126 -5.97 -7.32 -21.96
C LEU A 126 -5.15 -7.87 -20.79
N GLN A 127 -3.82 -7.80 -20.86
CA GLN A 127 -2.95 -8.24 -19.77
C GLN A 127 -3.07 -7.34 -18.51
N THR A 128 -3.44 -6.08 -18.67
CA THR A 128 -3.59 -5.14 -17.55
C THR A 128 -4.95 -5.24 -16.87
N PHE A 129 -6.03 -5.47 -17.63
CA PHE A 129 -7.39 -5.55 -17.10
C PHE A 129 -7.86 -6.96 -16.75
N PHE A 130 -7.43 -8.01 -17.49
CA PHE A 130 -7.93 -9.38 -17.28
C PHE A 130 -6.96 -10.27 -16.50
N ASN A 131 -5.65 -10.05 -16.60
CA ASN A 131 -4.68 -10.85 -15.83
C ASN A 131 -4.37 -10.17 -14.48
N LYS A 132 -4.99 -10.69 -13.42
CA LYS A 132 -4.53 -10.51 -12.03
C LYS A 132 -3.18 -11.22 -11.90
N ASP A 133 -2.15 -10.52 -12.32
CA ASP A 133 -0.79 -11.04 -12.39
C ASP A 133 -0.21 -11.08 -10.96
N GLU A 134 -0.66 -12.06 -10.17
CA GLU A 134 -0.25 -12.28 -8.77
C GLU A 134 1.28 -12.37 -8.69
N THR A 135 1.93 -12.92 -9.71
CA THR A 135 3.39 -12.98 -9.81
C THR A 135 4.05 -11.60 -9.87
N LYS A 136 3.46 -10.64 -10.61
CA LYS A 136 3.94 -9.26 -10.68
C LYS A 136 3.67 -8.51 -9.38
N PHE A 137 2.51 -8.73 -8.75
CA PHE A 137 2.21 -8.16 -7.44
C PHE A 137 3.21 -8.64 -6.38
N GLN A 138 3.48 -9.95 -6.33
CA GLN A 138 4.45 -10.52 -5.40
C GLN A 138 5.88 -10.02 -5.68
N ARG A 139 6.27 -9.85 -6.95
CA ARG A 139 7.56 -9.23 -7.32
C ARG A 139 7.63 -7.77 -6.89
N TRP A 140 6.57 -6.99 -7.09
CA TRP A 140 6.48 -5.59 -6.67
C TRP A 140 6.57 -5.47 -5.13
N LYS A 141 5.81 -6.30 -4.40
CA LYS A 141 5.85 -6.39 -2.93
C LYS A 141 7.26 -6.75 -2.43
N ARG A 142 7.90 -7.78 -3.01
CA ARG A 142 9.28 -8.20 -2.65
C ARG A 142 10.31 -7.10 -2.90
N ARG A 143 10.21 -6.38 -4.03
CA ARG A 143 11.13 -5.26 -4.33
C ARG A 143 11.00 -4.14 -3.30
N ARG A 144 9.78 -3.84 -2.86
CA ARG A 144 9.53 -2.82 -1.83
C ARG A 144 10.10 -3.24 -0.48
N HIS A 145 9.88 -4.48 -0.05
CA HIS A 145 10.49 -5.00 1.18
C HIS A 145 12.02 -5.01 1.12
N ARG A 146 12.61 -5.43 -0.02
CA ARG A 146 14.07 -5.41 -0.19
C ARG A 146 14.63 -3.99 -0.14
N LYS A 147 13.95 -3.02 -0.74
CA LYS A 147 14.36 -1.62 -0.71
C LYS A 147 14.21 -1.01 0.69
N ALA A 148 13.13 -1.35 1.40
CA ALA A 148 12.92 -0.93 2.79
C ALA A 148 14.03 -1.46 3.70
N MET A 149 14.30 -2.77 3.66
CA MET A 149 15.39 -3.38 4.43
C MET A 149 16.76 -2.79 4.07
N GLY A 150 17.03 -2.56 2.79
CA GLY A 150 18.26 -1.88 2.36
C GLY A 150 18.36 -0.46 2.88
N SER A 151 17.27 0.30 2.84
CA SER A 151 17.23 1.67 3.37
C SER A 151 17.33 1.74 4.90
N GLU A 152 16.85 0.73 5.61
CA GLU A 152 17.03 0.60 7.06
C GLU A 152 18.48 0.25 7.40
N GLN A 153 19.10 -0.69 6.68
CA GLN A 153 20.51 -1.02 6.85
C GLN A 153 21.42 0.16 6.52
N MET A 154 21.15 0.88 5.43
CA MET A 154 21.87 2.12 5.07
C MET A 154 21.67 3.21 6.11
N GLY A 155 20.46 3.32 6.68
CA GLY A 155 20.16 4.21 7.78
C GLY A 155 21.00 3.90 9.03
N ASP A 156 21.00 2.63 9.44
CA ASP A 156 21.79 2.15 10.59
C ASP A 156 23.29 2.40 10.39
N GLN A 157 23.81 2.20 9.18
CA GLN A 157 25.20 2.50 8.83
C GLN A 157 25.50 4.01 8.76
N SER A 158 24.50 4.84 8.43
CA SER A 158 24.66 6.29 8.32
C SER A 158 24.71 7.02 9.66
N VAL A 159 24.01 6.51 10.69
CA VAL A 159 23.97 7.13 12.02
C VAL A 159 25.35 7.34 12.63
N PRO A 160 26.24 6.32 12.77
CA PRO A 160 27.54 6.53 13.39
C PRO A 160 28.43 7.49 12.59
N VAL A 161 28.29 7.51 11.26
CA VAL A 161 29.00 8.45 10.38
C VAL A 161 28.52 9.88 10.65
N LEU A 162 27.21 10.10 10.73
CA LEU A 162 26.63 11.41 11.04
C LEU A 162 26.94 11.86 12.48
N ASP A 163 26.92 10.95 13.45
CA ASP A 163 27.33 11.22 14.84
C ASP A 163 28.80 11.69 14.89
N GLU A 164 29.71 11.02 14.18
CA GLU A 164 31.12 11.38 14.11
C GLU A 164 31.33 12.78 13.49
N ILE A 165 30.66 13.06 12.37
CA ILE A 165 30.76 14.31 11.64
C ILE A 165 30.21 15.47 12.46
N THR A 166 29.04 15.28 13.08
CA THR A 166 28.38 16.32 13.89
C THR A 166 29.07 16.55 15.24
N ALA A 167 29.76 15.54 15.78
CA ALA A 167 30.62 15.70 16.95
C ALA A 167 31.92 16.46 16.64
N ALA A 168 32.39 16.47 15.38
CA ALA A 168 33.64 17.13 14.97
C ALA A 168 33.50 18.66 14.79
N GLY A 169 32.28 19.22 14.78
CA GLY A 169 32.04 20.66 14.68
C GLY A 169 30.66 21.00 14.09
N GLU A 170 30.43 22.28 13.82
CA GLU A 170 29.26 22.73 13.06
C GLU A 170 29.40 22.27 11.60
N VAL A 171 28.57 21.32 11.18
CA VAL A 171 28.60 20.77 9.82
C VAL A 171 27.30 21.10 9.10
N SER A 172 27.43 21.61 7.88
CA SER A 172 26.27 21.87 7.04
C SER A 172 25.69 20.58 6.47
N LYS A 173 24.36 20.56 6.30
CA LYS A 173 23.64 19.42 5.75
C LYS A 173 24.19 18.93 4.41
N ILE A 174 24.67 19.84 3.58
CA ILE A 174 25.27 19.51 2.28
C ILE A 174 26.55 18.68 2.44
N GLU A 175 27.37 19.02 3.43
CA GLU A 175 28.63 18.35 3.71
C GLU A 175 28.40 16.97 4.33
N ALA A 176 27.41 16.84 5.21
CA ALA A 176 26.95 15.55 5.72
C ALA A 176 26.47 14.62 4.58
N ILE A 177 25.70 15.13 3.61
CA ILE A 177 25.25 14.36 2.44
C ILE A 177 26.43 13.94 1.57
N LYS A 178 27.41 14.83 1.36
CA LYS A 178 28.61 14.53 0.59
C LYS A 178 29.42 13.41 1.26
N GLU A 179 29.62 13.50 2.57
CA GLU A 179 30.40 12.53 3.33
C GLU A 179 29.71 11.16 3.38
N LEU A 180 28.38 11.12 3.54
CA LEU A 180 27.59 9.89 3.44
C LEU A 180 27.74 9.24 2.06
N ARG A 181 27.73 10.03 0.99
CA ARG A 181 27.92 9.54 -0.37
C ARG A 181 29.32 8.96 -0.58
N GLU A 182 30.35 9.61 -0.06
CA GLU A 182 31.74 9.17 -0.21
C GLU A 182 32.04 7.92 0.64
N ARG A 183 31.67 7.93 1.94
CA ARG A 183 31.99 6.82 2.86
C ARG A 183 31.15 5.58 2.64
N LEU A 184 29.86 5.73 2.34
CA LEU A 184 28.92 4.62 2.17
C LEU A 184 28.63 4.30 0.70
N SER A 185 29.32 4.97 -0.25
CA SER A 185 29.10 4.82 -1.70
C SER A 185 27.62 4.96 -2.10
N LEU A 186 26.89 5.86 -1.45
CA LEU A 186 25.45 6.07 -1.64
C LEU A 186 25.15 6.94 -2.86
N ASP A 187 23.95 6.77 -3.44
CA ASP A 187 23.39 7.75 -4.36
C ASP A 187 23.05 9.05 -3.61
N LEU A 188 23.02 10.17 -4.34
CA LEU A 188 22.64 11.48 -3.81
C LEU A 188 21.28 11.44 -3.11
N ARG A 189 20.32 10.71 -3.69
CA ARG A 189 18.98 10.57 -3.13
C ARG A 189 19.02 9.85 -1.78
N ASP A 190 19.68 8.71 -1.71
CA ASP A 190 19.72 7.89 -0.49
C ASP A 190 20.50 8.62 0.62
N ALA A 191 21.63 9.26 0.28
CA ALA A 191 22.40 10.07 1.22
C ALA A 191 21.58 11.25 1.78
N LYS A 192 20.82 11.95 0.92
CA LYS A 192 19.90 13.00 1.35
C LYS A 192 18.80 12.46 2.26
N ASP A 193 18.15 11.37 1.88
CA ASP A 193 17.08 10.76 2.66
C ASP A 193 17.58 10.34 4.06
N MET A 194 18.83 9.89 4.19
CA MET A 194 19.45 9.57 5.49
C MET A 194 19.74 10.81 6.33
N ALA A 195 20.31 11.86 5.72
CA ALA A 195 20.55 13.13 6.41
C ALA A 195 19.23 13.78 6.89
N ASP A 196 18.19 13.79 6.04
CA ASP A 196 16.85 14.28 6.39
C ASP A 196 16.26 13.51 7.59
N LYS A 197 16.37 12.17 7.58
CA LYS A 197 15.92 11.32 8.70
C LYS A 197 16.68 11.60 9.99
N TYR A 198 17.98 11.85 9.90
CA TYR A 198 18.81 12.15 11.06
C TYR A 198 18.48 13.52 11.66
N GLU A 199 18.30 14.54 10.82
CA GLU A 199 17.83 15.87 11.26
C GLU A 199 16.44 15.81 11.90
N GLN A 200 15.53 15.00 11.36
CA GLN A 200 14.20 14.82 11.95
C GLN A 200 14.28 14.26 13.38
N LYS A 201 15.26 13.41 13.68
CA LYS A 201 15.51 12.87 15.02
C LYS A 201 16.28 13.84 15.91
N ASN A 202 17.20 14.62 15.33
CA ASN A 202 18.06 15.58 16.01
C ASN A 202 17.87 16.98 15.39
N PRO A 203 16.79 17.70 15.73
CA PRO A 203 16.49 18.98 15.11
C PRO A 203 17.60 20.02 15.44
N GLY A 204 18.07 20.74 14.42
CA GLY A 204 19.12 21.76 14.57
C GLY A 204 20.55 21.22 14.63
N VAL A 205 20.76 19.96 14.25
CA VAL A 205 22.10 19.33 14.23
C VAL A 205 22.98 19.78 13.05
N PHE A 206 22.36 20.32 11.99
CA PHE A 206 23.07 20.86 10.83
C PHE A 206 22.92 22.38 10.77
N THR A 207 24.00 23.06 10.36
CA THR A 207 24.08 24.52 10.19
C THR A 207 23.76 24.98 8.77
#